data_AF-A0A7W4J7N0-F1
#
_entry.id   AF-A0A7W4J7N0-F1
#
_cell.length_a   1.000
_cell.length_b   1.000
_cell.length_c   1.000
_cell.angle_alpha   90.00
_cell.angle_beta   90.00
_cell.angle_gamma   90.00
#
_symmetry.space_group_name_H-M   'P 1'
#
loop_
_entity.id
_entity.type
_entity.pdbx_description
1 polymer ?
#
loop_
_entity_poly.entity_id
_entity_poly.type
_entity_poly.pdbx_seq_one_letter_code
_entity_poly.pdbx_strand_id
1 'polypeptide(L)'
;MTGARTRKGDGERDGGFALLIVLWTLVLLSFLVSVVVTSADRQLRTVHAMRRAAQMRAAADGEIWLGIFHVLDRSPGHWNADGREHVQAAGGLTSRIRLASEAGLVNPNIASRALLAALLQVCGAQKIQADAIAANMAEWRSTAGQGNAARTKALYLAAGRPYAPPGDMFRSVDEIGLVLGMTPALLRAVRPYLSVTQQNDPDIALADPAVRRALEMAGAPHARTSPDSGRPVTILVTVAMDDGQGGHVSRRATVLLSPGARAGEDPAGRVRILALGA
;
A
#
# COMPACT_ATOMS: atom_id res chain seq x y z
N MET A 1 -96.14 -40.70 -42.78
CA MET A 1 -94.94 -41.56 -42.67
C MET A 1 -93.81 -40.93 -43.44
N THR A 2 -92.59 -40.99 -42.88
CA THR A 2 -91.28 -40.79 -43.55
C THR A 2 -90.91 -39.33 -43.84
N GLY A 3 -89.82 -38.75 -43.33
CA GLY A 3 -88.74 -39.20 -42.47
C GLY A 3 -87.78 -38.02 -42.26
N ALA A 4 -87.41 -37.78 -41.01
CA ALA A 4 -86.50 -36.71 -40.62
C ALA A 4 -85.06 -37.02 -41.05
N ARG A 5 -84.34 -36.02 -41.57
CA ARG A 5 -82.87 -36.00 -41.60
C ARG A 5 -82.40 -34.88 -40.68
N THR A 6 -81.97 -35.26 -39.48
CA THR A 6 -81.27 -34.38 -38.55
C THR A 6 -79.87 -34.09 -39.07
N ARG A 7 -79.55 -32.81 -39.14
CA ARG A 7 -78.30 -32.24 -39.63
C ARG A 7 -77.21 -32.48 -38.57
N LYS A 8 -76.13 -33.11 -39.01
CA LYS A 8 -74.86 -33.26 -38.28
C LYS A 8 -74.24 -31.87 -38.04
N GLY A 9 -73.91 -31.55 -36.80
CA GLY A 9 -73.09 -30.41 -36.40
C GLY A 9 -71.89 -30.93 -35.62
N ASP A 10 -70.71 -30.67 -36.16
CA ASP A 10 -69.41 -31.20 -35.75
C ASP A 10 -68.93 -30.62 -34.41
N GLY A 11 -68.32 -31.45 -33.55
CA GLY A 11 -67.59 -31.01 -32.37
C GLY A 11 -66.20 -30.48 -32.76
N GLU A 12 -66.06 -29.15 -32.85
CA GLU A 12 -64.79 -28.48 -33.11
C GLU A 12 -63.91 -28.39 -31.84
N ARG A 13 -62.86 -29.23 -31.80
CA ARG A 13 -61.45 -28.89 -31.52
C ARG A 13 -61.14 -27.93 -30.35
N ASP A 14 -61.17 -28.44 -29.11
CA ASP A 14 -60.60 -27.76 -27.91
C ASP A 14 -59.14 -28.20 -27.57
N GLY A 15 -58.51 -29.07 -28.37
CA GLY A 15 -57.19 -29.63 -28.07
C GLY A 15 -55.98 -28.75 -28.41
N GLY A 16 -56.14 -27.72 -29.24
CA GLY A 16 -55.03 -26.88 -29.71
C GLY A 16 -54.61 -25.78 -28.72
N PHE A 17 -55.57 -25.23 -27.99
CA PHE A 17 -55.34 -24.13 -27.05
C PHE A 17 -54.63 -24.59 -25.77
N ALA A 18 -54.97 -25.78 -25.29
CA ALA A 18 -54.31 -26.40 -24.14
C ALA A 18 -52.81 -26.65 -24.40
N LEU A 19 -52.45 -27.12 -25.60
CA LEU A 19 -51.06 -27.35 -25.98
C LEU A 19 -50.26 -26.02 -26.06
N LEU A 20 -50.88 -24.94 -26.54
CA LEU A 20 -50.26 -23.61 -26.54
C LEU A 20 -49.98 -23.11 -25.13
N ILE A 21 -50.92 -23.27 -24.19
CA ILE A 21 -50.72 -22.88 -22.79
C ILE A 21 -49.56 -23.68 -22.18
N VAL A 22 -49.52 -25.00 -22.38
CA VAL A 22 -48.43 -25.84 -21.87
C VAL A 22 -47.07 -25.47 -22.47
N LEU A 23 -47.02 -25.19 -23.78
CA LEU A 23 -45.79 -24.76 -24.42
C LEU A 23 -45.30 -23.43 -23.85
N TRP A 24 -46.21 -22.47 -23.65
CA TRP A 24 -45.86 -21.18 -23.06
C TRP A 24 -45.44 -21.28 -21.60
N THR A 25 -46.07 -22.13 -20.79
CA THR A 25 -45.65 -22.35 -19.40
C THR A 25 -44.28 -23.03 -19.34
N LEU A 26 -43.99 -23.98 -20.23
CA LEU A 26 -42.66 -24.58 -20.35
C LEU A 26 -41.59 -23.54 -20.72
N VAL A 27 -41.87 -22.65 -21.68
CA VAL A 27 -40.94 -21.57 -22.05
C VAL A 27 -40.66 -20.64 -20.88
N LEU A 28 -41.70 -20.19 -20.16
CA LEU A 28 -41.55 -19.35 -18.96
C LEU A 28 -40.77 -20.06 -17.85
N LEU A 29 -41.04 -21.35 -17.65
CA LEU A 29 -40.34 -22.16 -16.66
C LEU A 29 -38.86 -22.35 -17.02
N SER A 30 -38.55 -22.65 -18.29
CA SER A 30 -37.17 -22.74 -18.79
C SER A 30 -36.43 -21.41 -18.65
N PHE A 31 -37.08 -20.28 -18.93
CA PHE A 31 -36.51 -18.96 -18.73
C PHE A 31 -36.18 -18.69 -17.24
N LEU A 32 -37.12 -18.99 -16.33
CA LEU A 32 -36.92 -18.83 -14.89
C LEU A 32 -35.74 -19.69 -14.40
N VAL A 33 -35.66 -20.96 -14.82
CA VAL A 33 -34.54 -21.85 -14.50
C VAL A 33 -33.22 -21.29 -15.02
N SER A 34 -33.18 -20.77 -16.24
CA SER A 34 -31.97 -20.18 -16.84
C SER A 34 -31.45 -18.98 -16.05
N VAL A 35 -32.34 -18.08 -15.61
CA VAL A 35 -31.97 -16.94 -14.76
C VAL A 35 -31.37 -17.40 -13.43
N VAL A 36 -31.98 -18.40 -12.78
CA VAL A 36 -31.47 -18.92 -11.50
C VAL A 36 -30.10 -19.59 -11.68
N VAL A 37 -29.91 -20.45 -12.68
CA VAL A 37 -28.63 -21.15 -12.94
C VAL A 37 -27.51 -20.16 -13.24
N THR A 38 -27.76 -19.18 -14.13
CA THR A 38 -26.75 -18.17 -14.45
C THR A 38 -26.39 -17.27 -13.27
N SER A 39 -27.35 -17.00 -12.37
CA SER A 39 -27.10 -16.26 -11.14
C SER A 39 -26.25 -17.06 -10.13
N ALA A 40 -26.53 -18.36 -9.99
CA ALA A 40 -25.79 -19.27 -9.12
C ALA A 40 -24.33 -19.43 -9.58
N ASP A 41 -24.10 -19.58 -10.88
CA ASP A 41 -22.74 -19.67 -11.45
C ASP A 41 -21.92 -18.41 -11.19
N ARG A 42 -22.54 -17.22 -11.28
CA ARG A 42 -21.87 -15.95 -10.97
C ARG A 42 -21.50 -15.86 -9.48
N GLN A 43 -22.39 -16.31 -8.60
CA GLN A 43 -22.15 -16.32 -7.16
C GLN A 43 -21.02 -17.29 -6.79
N LEU A 44 -21.01 -18.50 -7.38
CA LEU A 44 -19.93 -19.48 -7.19
C LEU A 44 -18.58 -18.96 -7.68
N ARG A 45 -18.52 -18.35 -8.87
CA ARG A 45 -17.27 -17.73 -9.39
C ARG A 45 -16.74 -16.64 -8.45
N THR A 46 -17.62 -15.83 -7.90
CA THR A 46 -17.26 -14.77 -6.93
C THR A 46 -16.68 -15.37 -5.64
N VAL A 47 -17.35 -16.38 -5.07
CA VAL A 47 -16.88 -17.06 -3.86
C VAL A 47 -15.52 -17.72 -4.08
N HIS A 48 -15.33 -18.40 -5.23
CA HIS A 48 -14.04 -18.98 -5.58
C HIS A 48 -12.93 -17.93 -5.73
N ALA A 49 -13.22 -16.80 -6.38
CA ALA A 49 -12.27 -15.69 -6.51
C ALA A 49 -11.88 -15.10 -5.14
N MET A 50 -12.86 -14.87 -4.25
CA MET A 50 -12.61 -14.39 -2.89
C MET A 50 -11.74 -15.37 -2.09
N ARG A 51 -12.04 -16.67 -2.17
CA ARG A 51 -11.24 -17.71 -1.50
C ARG A 51 -9.81 -17.74 -2.03
N ARG A 52 -9.60 -17.69 -3.35
CA ARG A 52 -8.26 -17.62 -3.96
C ARG A 52 -7.51 -16.37 -3.53
N ALA A 53 -8.16 -15.20 -3.55
CA ALA A 53 -7.55 -13.95 -3.11
C ALA A 53 -7.13 -14.00 -1.62
N ALA A 54 -7.95 -14.60 -0.76
CA ALA A 54 -7.60 -14.80 0.65
C ALA A 54 -6.41 -15.76 0.82
N GLN A 55 -6.36 -16.86 0.06
CA GLN A 55 -5.23 -17.80 0.05
C GLN A 55 -3.94 -17.14 -0.42
N MET A 56 -4.00 -16.35 -1.49
CA MET A 56 -2.86 -15.57 -1.97
C MET A 56 -2.41 -14.54 -0.92
N ARG A 57 -3.33 -13.82 -0.27
CA ARG A 57 -2.95 -12.88 0.80
C ARG A 57 -2.24 -13.57 1.96
N ALA A 58 -2.73 -14.73 2.39
CA ALA A 58 -2.11 -15.52 3.46
C ALA A 58 -0.73 -16.05 3.06
N ALA A 59 -0.56 -16.52 1.83
CA ALA A 59 0.75 -16.93 1.32
C ALA A 59 1.71 -15.74 1.20
N ALA A 60 1.26 -14.58 0.70
CA ALA A 60 2.07 -13.37 0.66
C ALA A 60 2.53 -12.89 2.06
N ASP A 61 1.69 -13.05 3.09
CA ASP A 61 2.09 -12.81 4.48
C ASP A 61 3.19 -13.78 4.93
N GLY A 62 3.14 -15.05 4.53
CA GLY A 62 4.20 -16.03 4.76
C GLY A 62 5.52 -15.63 4.07
N GLU A 63 5.45 -15.14 2.84
CA GLU A 63 6.62 -14.68 2.07
C GLU A 63 7.27 -13.43 2.70
N ILE A 64 6.51 -12.57 3.37
CA ILE A 64 7.07 -11.46 4.17
C ILE A 64 7.97 -12.03 5.27
N TRP A 65 7.49 -13.03 6.01
CA TRP A 65 8.28 -13.68 7.06
C TRP A 65 9.50 -14.42 6.52
N LEU A 66 9.37 -15.04 5.34
CA LEU A 66 10.51 -15.66 4.66
C LEU A 66 11.59 -14.63 4.30
N GLY A 67 11.20 -13.47 3.77
CA GLY A 67 12.13 -12.36 3.52
C GLY A 67 12.82 -11.86 4.79
N ILE A 68 12.06 -11.67 5.88
CA ILE A 68 12.62 -11.30 7.19
C ILE A 68 13.60 -12.37 7.68
N PHE A 69 13.26 -13.65 7.54
CA PHE A 69 14.13 -14.76 7.92
C PHE A 69 15.46 -14.71 7.16
N HIS A 70 15.43 -14.55 5.83
CA HIS A 70 16.66 -14.45 5.03
C HIS A 70 17.52 -13.25 5.38
N VAL A 71 16.95 -12.11 5.78
CA VAL A 71 17.74 -10.96 6.23
C VAL A 71 18.36 -11.20 7.61
N LEU A 72 17.70 -11.97 8.47
CA LEU A 72 18.25 -12.32 9.78
C LEU A 72 19.26 -13.46 9.74
N ASP A 73 19.24 -14.26 8.67
CA ASP A 73 20.15 -15.38 8.50
C ASP A 73 21.60 -14.86 8.45
N ARG A 74 22.49 -15.58 9.15
CA ARG A 74 23.94 -15.31 9.19
C ARG A 74 24.74 -16.31 8.35
N SER A 75 24.05 -17.24 7.69
CA SER A 75 24.63 -18.21 6.77
C SER A 75 24.82 -17.59 5.36
N PRO A 76 25.42 -18.32 4.41
CA PRO A 76 25.47 -17.90 3.00
C PRO A 76 24.09 -17.69 2.35
N GLY A 77 23.00 -18.15 2.99
CA GLY A 77 21.61 -17.92 2.57
C GLY A 77 21.06 -16.52 2.88
N HIS A 78 21.89 -15.62 3.43
CA HIS A 78 21.53 -14.24 3.77
C HIS A 78 21.13 -13.41 2.55
N TRP A 79 20.06 -12.61 2.66
CA TRP A 79 19.67 -11.63 1.65
C TRP A 79 19.99 -10.21 2.12
N ASN A 80 20.65 -9.44 1.25
CA ASN A 80 20.91 -8.03 1.51
C ASN A 80 19.64 -7.20 1.28
N ALA A 81 19.46 -6.14 2.08
CA ALA A 81 18.40 -5.16 1.87
C ALA A 81 18.76 -4.12 0.78
N ASP A 82 19.28 -4.59 -0.36
CA ASP A 82 19.76 -3.78 -1.48
C ASP A 82 18.67 -3.46 -2.52
N GLY A 83 17.46 -3.95 -2.30
CA GLY A 83 16.32 -3.77 -3.18
C GLY A 83 16.31 -4.73 -4.37
N ARG A 84 17.15 -5.77 -4.39
CA ARG A 84 17.03 -6.85 -5.39
C ARG A 84 15.75 -7.64 -5.20
N GLU A 85 15.27 -8.20 -6.29
CA GLU A 85 14.08 -9.03 -6.32
C GLU A 85 14.48 -10.51 -6.25
N HIS A 86 13.87 -11.22 -5.30
CA HIS A 86 14.01 -12.65 -5.11
C HIS A 86 12.72 -13.32 -5.56
N VAL A 87 12.80 -14.12 -6.62
CA VAL A 87 11.64 -14.81 -7.21
C VAL A 87 11.58 -16.23 -6.66
N GLN A 88 10.42 -16.62 -6.13
CA GLN A 88 10.13 -17.98 -5.72
C GLN A 88 8.89 -18.49 -6.43
N ALA A 89 8.84 -19.79 -6.70
CA ALA A 89 7.67 -20.45 -7.27
C ALA A 89 7.33 -21.67 -6.42
N ALA A 90 6.14 -21.65 -5.82
CA ALA A 90 5.66 -22.74 -4.97
C ALA A 90 4.14 -22.85 -5.05
N GLY A 91 3.62 -24.08 -5.14
CA GLY A 91 2.17 -24.33 -5.13
C GLY A 91 1.39 -23.66 -6.29
N GLY A 92 2.04 -23.42 -7.43
CA GLY A 92 1.44 -22.74 -8.58
C GLY A 92 1.36 -21.21 -8.43
N LEU A 93 1.92 -20.65 -7.36
CA LEU A 93 2.07 -19.22 -7.16
C LEU A 93 3.52 -18.80 -7.43
N THR A 94 3.69 -17.66 -8.08
CA THR A 94 5.01 -17.00 -8.23
C THR A 94 5.04 -15.80 -7.30
N SER A 95 5.97 -15.78 -6.35
CA SER A 95 6.22 -14.65 -5.47
C SER A 95 7.48 -13.90 -5.89
N ARG A 96 7.43 -12.58 -5.76
CA ARG A 96 8.54 -11.65 -5.97
C ARG A 96 8.74 -10.87 -4.69
N ILE A 97 9.80 -11.18 -3.98
CA ILE A 97 10.14 -10.58 -2.68
C ILE A 97 11.25 -9.56 -2.90
N ARG A 98 11.03 -8.33 -2.45
CA ARG A 98 12.02 -7.26 -2.51
C ARG A 98 12.27 -6.71 -1.11
N LEU A 99 13.54 -6.63 -0.72
CA LEU A 99 13.95 -6.09 0.58
C LEU A 99 14.81 -4.86 0.35
N ALA A 100 14.36 -3.71 0.81
CA ALA A 100 15.04 -2.44 0.60
C ALA A 100 15.29 -1.74 1.93
N SER A 101 16.54 -1.35 2.20
CA SER A 101 16.89 -0.55 3.36
C SER A 101 16.34 0.86 3.22
N GLU A 102 15.71 1.37 4.28
CA GLU A 102 15.31 2.79 4.38
C GLU A 102 16.45 3.65 4.96
N ALA A 103 17.64 3.08 5.18
CA ALA A 103 18.75 3.76 5.85
C ALA A 103 19.20 5.05 5.13
N GLY A 104 19.08 5.12 3.81
CA GLY A 104 19.43 6.30 3.01
C GLY A 104 18.31 7.34 2.86
N LEU A 105 17.14 7.11 3.46
CA LEU A 105 15.97 7.99 3.33
C LEU A 105 15.90 9.01 4.46
N VAL A 106 15.32 10.18 4.16
CA VAL A 106 15.13 11.27 5.11
C VAL A 106 13.80 11.10 5.83
N ASN A 107 13.81 11.06 7.17
CA ASN A 107 12.58 11.11 7.94
C ASN A 107 12.15 12.54 8.28
N PRO A 108 11.02 13.05 7.73
CA PRO A 108 10.57 14.41 7.99
C PRO A 108 10.20 14.68 9.45
N ASN A 109 9.94 13.65 10.24
CA ASN A 109 9.60 13.76 11.66
C ASN A 109 10.81 14.09 12.55
N ILE A 110 12.02 13.68 12.15
CA ILE A 110 13.25 13.87 12.94
C ILE A 110 14.27 14.76 12.24
N ALA A 111 14.21 14.86 10.91
CA ALA A 111 15.15 15.64 10.12
C ALA A 111 15.19 17.12 10.54
N SER A 112 16.39 17.68 10.49
CA SER A 112 16.61 19.10 10.74
C SER A 112 15.94 19.96 9.66
N ARG A 113 15.57 21.19 10.03
CA ARG A 113 15.01 22.16 9.06
C ARG A 113 15.98 22.43 7.90
N ALA A 114 17.27 22.47 8.18
CA ALA A 114 18.30 22.66 7.16
C ALA A 114 18.33 21.50 6.15
N LEU A 115 18.24 20.24 6.63
CA LEU A 115 18.20 19.07 5.76
C LEU A 115 16.94 19.03 4.89
N LEU A 116 15.77 19.34 5.48
CA LEU A 116 14.52 19.41 4.72
C LEU A 116 14.56 20.50 3.65
N ALA A 117 15.05 21.70 3.99
CA ALA A 117 15.19 22.79 3.02
C ALA A 117 16.19 22.44 1.92
N ALA A 118 17.30 21.79 2.25
CA ALA A 118 18.29 21.35 1.26
C ALA A 118 17.72 20.28 0.32
N LEU A 119 16.98 19.30 0.84
CA LEU A 119 16.36 18.26 0.03
C LEU A 119 15.32 18.84 -0.95
N LEU A 120 14.49 19.77 -0.48
CA LEU A 120 13.52 20.46 -1.32
C LEU A 120 14.20 21.27 -2.43
N GLN A 121 15.33 21.92 -2.14
CA GLN A 121 16.12 22.64 -3.15
C GLN A 121 16.69 21.69 -4.20
N VAL A 122 17.27 20.55 -3.79
CA VAL A 122 17.77 19.54 -4.72
C VAL A 122 16.65 18.98 -5.61
N CYS A 123 15.42 18.89 -5.08
CA CYS A 123 14.23 18.49 -5.83
C CYS A 123 13.60 19.60 -6.70
N GLY A 124 14.24 20.77 -6.80
CA GLY A 124 13.85 21.86 -7.72
C GLY A 124 13.07 23.01 -7.09
N ALA A 125 12.92 23.07 -5.77
CA ALA A 125 12.35 24.24 -5.10
C ALA A 125 13.36 25.40 -5.05
N GLN A 126 12.88 26.64 -5.17
CA GLN A 126 13.72 27.81 -4.92
C GLN A 126 14.09 27.89 -3.43
N LYS A 127 15.28 28.41 -3.10
CA LYS A 127 15.76 28.49 -1.71
C LYS A 127 14.74 29.07 -0.73
N ILE A 128 14.13 30.22 -1.06
CA ILE A 128 13.14 30.88 -0.20
C ILE A 128 11.91 29.99 0.01
N GLN A 129 11.41 29.36 -1.06
CA GLN A 129 10.28 28.43 -1.00
C GLN A 129 10.61 27.20 -0.15
N ALA A 130 11.79 26.61 -0.34
CA ALA A 130 12.25 25.45 0.40
C ALA A 130 12.41 25.74 1.90
N ASP A 131 12.99 26.88 2.25
CA ASP A 131 13.15 27.35 3.63
C ASP A 131 11.78 27.55 4.30
N ALA A 132 10.82 28.14 3.59
CA ALA A 132 9.46 28.35 4.07
C ALA A 132 8.70 27.02 4.28
N ILE A 133 8.76 26.11 3.31
CA ILE A 133 8.15 24.78 3.42
C ILE A 133 8.77 24.01 4.58
N ALA A 134 10.09 23.98 4.71
CA ALA A 134 10.78 23.27 5.78
C ALA A 134 10.41 23.83 7.18
N ALA A 135 10.20 25.15 7.28
CA ALA A 135 9.66 25.76 8.50
C ALA A 135 8.24 25.28 8.79
N ASN A 136 7.36 25.25 7.78
CA ASN A 136 5.99 24.77 7.93
C ASN A 136 5.93 23.26 8.24
N MET A 137 6.86 22.45 7.73
CA MET A 137 6.99 21.03 8.10
C MET A 137 7.41 20.85 9.56
N ALA A 138 8.32 21.69 10.07
CA ALA A 138 8.71 21.66 11.47
C ALA A 138 7.57 22.10 12.39
N GLU A 139 6.81 23.13 12.00
CA GLU A 139 5.61 23.55 12.71
C GLU A 139 4.54 22.45 12.70
N TRP A 140 4.40 21.73 11.58
CA TRP A 140 3.41 20.67 11.45
C TRP A 140 3.54 19.57 12.51
N ARG A 141 4.79 19.16 12.78
CA ARG A 141 5.12 18.12 13.76
C ARG A 141 5.36 18.63 15.18
N SER A 142 5.20 19.93 15.43
CA SER A 142 5.52 20.55 16.72
C SER A 142 4.31 20.55 17.65
N THR A 143 4.38 19.79 18.76
CA THR A 143 3.42 19.89 19.87
C THR A 143 3.55 21.20 20.65
N ALA A 144 4.74 21.84 20.60
CA ALA A 144 5.06 23.09 21.27
C ALA A 144 4.47 24.34 20.56
N GLY A 145 3.98 24.19 19.32
CA GLY A 145 3.33 25.25 18.55
C GLY A 145 1.97 25.71 19.08
N GLN A 146 1.48 25.17 20.21
CA GLN A 146 0.18 25.53 20.80
C GLN A 146 0.01 27.04 21.05
N GLY A 147 1.10 27.75 21.40
CA GLY A 147 1.07 29.22 21.55
C GLY A 147 0.88 30.00 20.24
N ASN A 148 1.16 29.38 19.09
CA ASN A 148 1.02 29.96 17.74
C ASN A 148 -0.11 29.31 16.93
N ALA A 149 -0.84 28.34 17.49
CA ALA A 149 -1.83 27.54 16.77
C ALA A 149 -2.93 28.40 16.11
N ALA A 150 -3.38 29.48 16.79
CA ALA A 150 -4.35 30.41 16.23
C ALA A 150 -3.80 31.15 14.99
N ARG A 151 -2.54 31.59 15.05
CA ARG A 151 -1.85 32.24 13.92
C ARG A 151 -1.65 31.25 12.77
N THR A 152 -1.18 30.04 13.06
CA THR A 152 -0.97 28.99 12.05
C THR A 152 -2.29 28.63 11.38
N LYS A 153 -3.37 28.46 12.15
CA LYS A 153 -4.71 28.23 11.62
C LYS A 153 -5.18 29.36 10.71
N ALA A 154 -4.95 30.63 11.11
CA ALA A 154 -5.29 31.78 10.29
C ALA A 154 -4.53 31.80 8.95
N LEU A 155 -3.24 31.41 8.94
CA LEU A 155 -2.46 31.29 7.70
C LEU A 155 -3.00 30.24 6.75
N TYR A 156 -3.42 29.09 7.27
CA TYR A 156 -4.03 28.04 6.44
C TYR A 156 -5.39 28.48 5.89
N LEU A 157 -6.23 29.12 6.69
CA LEU A 157 -7.51 29.67 6.24
C LEU A 157 -7.32 30.75 5.17
N ALA A 158 -6.35 31.65 5.35
CA ALA A 158 -6.01 32.66 4.36
C ALA A 158 -5.50 32.04 3.04
N ALA A 159 -4.89 30.86 3.10
CA ALA A 159 -4.49 30.07 1.94
C ALA A 159 -5.61 29.18 1.38
N GLY A 160 -6.86 29.34 1.83
CA GLY A 160 -8.02 28.57 1.38
C GLY A 160 -8.04 27.12 1.87
N ARG A 161 -7.29 26.80 2.93
CA ARG A 161 -7.25 25.45 3.53
C ARG A 161 -8.15 25.41 4.77
N PRO A 162 -9.14 24.49 4.84
CA PRO A 162 -10.06 24.41 5.97
C PRO A 162 -9.48 23.68 7.20
N TYR A 163 -8.21 23.26 7.12
CA TYR A 163 -7.51 22.49 8.14
C TYR A 163 -6.28 23.26 8.64
N ALA A 164 -5.74 22.84 9.77
CA ALA A 164 -4.49 23.34 10.32
C ALA A 164 -3.58 22.15 10.66
N PRO A 165 -2.28 22.37 10.86
CA PRO A 165 -1.39 21.29 11.25
C PRO A 165 -1.80 20.68 12.60
N PRO A 166 -1.73 19.36 12.75
CA PRO A 166 -2.21 18.66 13.95
C PRO A 166 -1.28 18.82 15.16
N GLY A 167 -0.03 19.26 14.95
CA GLY A 167 1.00 19.28 16.00
C GLY A 167 1.48 17.86 16.36
N ASP A 168 1.35 16.92 15.43
CA ASP A 168 1.69 15.51 15.58
C ASP A 168 2.60 15.06 14.42
N MET A 169 3.29 13.94 14.60
CA MET A 169 4.18 13.38 13.59
C MET A 169 3.41 13.07 12.30
N PHE A 170 4.07 13.24 11.15
CA PHE A 170 3.56 12.79 9.86
C PHE A 170 3.35 11.28 9.90
N ARG A 171 2.12 10.84 9.58
CA ARG A 171 1.74 9.42 9.53
C ARG A 171 2.03 8.78 8.18
N SER A 172 2.11 9.61 7.15
CA SER A 172 2.47 9.20 5.80
C SER A 172 3.24 10.30 5.09
N VAL A 173 4.00 9.94 4.07
CA VAL A 173 4.69 10.92 3.21
C VAL A 173 3.68 11.81 2.48
N ASP A 174 2.48 11.29 2.18
CA ASP A 174 1.46 12.04 1.44
C ASP A 174 0.85 13.20 2.26
N GLU A 175 0.89 13.14 3.60
CA GLU A 175 0.49 14.27 4.47
C GLU A 175 1.37 15.51 4.27
N ILE A 176 2.59 15.36 3.77
CA ILE A 176 3.46 16.51 3.45
C ILE A 176 2.81 17.41 2.38
N GLY A 177 1.96 16.84 1.52
CA GLY A 177 1.16 17.62 0.55
C GLY A 177 0.18 18.60 1.19
N LEU A 178 -0.15 18.42 2.47
CA LEU A 178 -1.01 19.32 3.22
C LEU A 178 -0.25 20.53 3.76
N VAL A 179 1.09 20.49 3.80
CA VAL A 179 1.93 21.55 4.32
C VAL A 179 1.85 22.80 3.44
N LEU A 180 1.67 23.96 4.08
CA LEU A 180 1.60 25.24 3.39
C LEU A 180 2.85 25.49 2.51
N GLY A 181 2.61 25.85 1.24
CA GLY A 181 3.65 26.08 0.24
C GLY A 181 4.08 24.84 -0.55
N MET A 182 3.66 23.63 -0.13
CA MET A 182 3.93 22.40 -0.86
C MET A 182 3.09 22.34 -2.15
N THR A 183 3.70 21.85 -3.24
CA THR A 183 3.01 21.64 -4.52
C THR A 183 2.96 20.14 -4.87
N PRO A 184 1.95 19.67 -5.63
CA PRO A 184 1.90 18.27 -6.05
C PRO A 184 3.11 17.83 -6.88
N ALA A 185 3.71 18.75 -7.65
CA ALA A 185 4.91 18.47 -8.43
C ALA A 185 6.14 18.27 -7.52
N LEU A 186 6.34 19.17 -6.55
CA LEU A 186 7.43 19.08 -5.59
C LEU A 186 7.29 17.87 -4.66
N LEU A 187 6.07 17.58 -4.19
CA LEU A 187 5.79 16.38 -3.41
C LEU A 187 6.18 15.12 -4.18
N ARG A 188 5.81 15.02 -5.46
CA ARG A 188 6.16 13.87 -6.31
C ARG A 188 7.67 13.74 -6.50
N ALA A 189 8.39 14.86 -6.60
CA ALA A 189 9.84 14.87 -6.75
C ALA A 189 10.56 14.43 -5.46
N VAL A 190 10.08 14.85 -4.29
CA VAL A 190 10.73 14.54 -3.01
C VAL A 190 10.32 13.19 -2.42
N ARG A 191 9.12 12.68 -2.75
CA ARG A 191 8.54 11.44 -2.21
C ARG A 191 9.48 10.21 -2.23
N PRO A 192 10.28 9.95 -3.27
CA PRO A 192 11.19 8.80 -3.29
C PRO A 192 12.29 8.84 -2.22
N TYR A 193 12.58 10.02 -1.67
CA TYR A 193 13.68 10.26 -0.72
C TYR A 193 13.23 10.30 0.74
N LEU A 194 11.95 10.06 1.00
CA LEU A 194 11.35 10.23 2.32
C LEU A 194 10.86 8.91 2.91
N SER A 195 11.03 8.75 4.22
CA SER A 195 10.41 7.67 5.00
C SER A 195 9.96 8.21 6.35
N VAL A 196 8.69 8.01 6.72
CA VAL A 196 8.19 8.39 8.05
C VAL A 196 8.58 7.39 9.14
N THR A 197 9.07 6.20 8.75
CA THR A 197 9.41 5.06 9.62
C THR A 197 10.89 4.95 9.96
N GLN A 198 11.78 5.61 9.20
CA GLN A 198 13.22 5.61 9.45
C GLN A 198 13.55 6.30 10.78
N GLN A 199 14.33 5.65 11.65
CA GLN A 199 14.57 6.15 13.02
C GLN A 199 15.87 6.95 13.18
N ASN A 200 16.76 6.89 12.19
CA ASN A 200 18.07 7.52 12.23
C ASN A 200 18.20 8.59 11.14
N ASP A 201 19.19 9.47 11.28
CA ASP A 201 19.63 10.31 10.17
C ASP A 201 20.06 9.44 8.97
N PRO A 202 19.91 9.93 7.72
CA PRO A 202 20.22 9.14 6.55
C PRO A 202 21.70 8.75 6.50
N ASP A 203 21.96 7.48 6.23
CA ASP A 203 23.29 6.97 6.00
C ASP A 203 23.80 7.44 4.62
N ILE A 204 24.85 8.24 4.62
CA ILE A 204 25.46 8.81 3.41
C ILE A 204 25.94 7.74 2.41
N ALA A 205 26.33 6.56 2.89
CA ALA A 205 26.81 5.46 2.05
C ALA A 205 25.67 4.78 1.26
N LEU A 206 24.46 4.78 1.84
CA LEU A 206 23.26 4.17 1.25
C LEU A 206 22.30 5.21 0.64
N ALA A 207 22.54 6.50 0.88
CA ALA A 207 21.74 7.60 0.38
C ALA A 207 21.86 7.76 -1.15
N ASP A 208 20.72 8.05 -1.78
CA ASP A 208 20.64 8.48 -3.18
C ASP A 208 21.51 9.75 -3.40
N PRO A 209 22.09 9.96 -4.61
CA PRO A 209 22.85 11.17 -4.91
C PRO A 209 22.14 12.49 -4.54
N ALA A 210 20.81 12.56 -4.67
CA ALA A 210 20.04 13.72 -4.28
C ALA A 210 20.06 13.97 -2.76
N VAL A 211 19.85 12.91 -1.96
CA VAL A 211 19.91 12.99 -0.49
C VAL A 211 21.33 13.31 -0.03
N ARG A 212 22.35 12.71 -0.64
CA ARG A 212 23.76 13.01 -0.35
C ARG A 212 24.07 14.48 -0.57
N ARG A 213 23.58 15.05 -1.68
CA ARG A 213 23.75 16.48 -1.97
C ARG A 213 23.04 17.36 -0.94
N ALA A 214 21.83 16.98 -0.54
CA ALA A 214 21.07 17.69 0.49
C ALA A 214 21.79 17.68 1.85
N LEU A 215 22.36 16.53 2.22
CA LEU A 215 23.17 16.33 3.41
C LEU A 215 24.41 17.25 3.42
N GLU A 216 25.16 17.30 2.32
CA GLU A 216 26.29 18.23 2.15
C GLU A 216 25.88 19.70 2.31
N MET A 217 24.77 20.11 1.67
CA MET A 217 24.25 21.47 1.75
C MET A 217 23.78 21.86 3.16
N ALA A 218 23.24 20.90 3.91
CA ALA A 218 22.76 21.12 5.27
C ALA A 218 23.90 21.24 6.30
N GLY A 219 25.13 20.82 5.94
CA GLY A 219 26.31 20.93 6.80
C GLY A 219 26.24 20.08 8.07
N ALA A 220 25.39 19.04 8.11
CA ALA A 220 25.28 18.17 9.28
C ALA A 220 26.55 17.30 9.42
N PRO A 221 27.04 17.04 10.64
CA PRO A 221 28.08 16.04 10.85
C PRO A 221 27.52 14.66 10.51
N HIS A 222 27.81 14.17 9.30
CA HIS A 222 27.40 12.84 8.86
C HIS A 222 28.23 11.80 9.60
N ALA A 223 27.60 11.05 10.51
CA ALA A 223 28.21 9.83 11.00
C ALA A 223 28.41 8.91 9.78
N ARG A 224 29.67 8.65 9.41
CA ARG A 224 29.98 7.52 8.53
C ARG A 224 29.54 6.27 9.28
N THR A 225 28.40 5.74 8.90
CA THR A 225 27.86 4.57 9.58
C THR A 225 28.52 3.37 8.95
N SER A 226 29.40 2.68 9.68
CA SER A 226 29.81 1.35 9.26
C SER A 226 28.56 0.46 9.25
N PRO A 227 28.37 -0.44 8.27
CA PRO A 227 27.22 -1.35 8.21
C PRO A 227 27.03 -2.23 9.45
N ASP A 228 28.03 -2.29 10.34
CA ASP A 228 28.04 -3.06 11.60
C ASP A 228 27.78 -2.20 12.86
N SER A 229 27.26 -0.97 12.72
CA SER A 229 27.22 0.01 13.83
C SER A 229 26.25 -0.31 14.98
N GLY A 230 25.68 -1.50 15.07
CA GLY A 230 24.76 -1.85 16.15
C GLY A 230 23.51 -0.95 16.23
N ARG A 231 23.16 -0.24 15.16
CA ARG A 231 21.98 0.64 15.10
C ARG A 231 20.79 -0.08 14.49
N PRO A 232 19.56 0.21 14.96
CA PRO A 232 18.38 -0.41 14.37
C PRO A 232 18.22 0.06 12.92
N VAL A 233 18.02 -0.90 12.01
CA VAL A 233 17.86 -0.65 10.57
C VAL A 233 16.41 -0.88 10.19
N THR A 234 15.80 0.13 9.56
CA THR A 234 14.46 -0.02 8.99
C THR A 234 14.56 -0.60 7.59
N ILE A 235 13.89 -1.73 7.36
CA ILE A 235 13.84 -2.44 6.09
C ILE A 235 12.40 -2.52 5.63
N LEU A 236 12.22 -2.30 4.34
CA LEU A 236 10.99 -2.51 3.66
C LEU A 236 10.98 -3.83 2.93
N VAL A 237 10.03 -4.70 3.28
CA VAL A 237 9.74 -5.95 2.59
C VAL A 237 8.50 -5.76 1.74
N THR A 238 8.63 -5.96 0.42
CA THR A 238 7.51 -5.94 -0.52
C THR A 238 7.39 -7.32 -1.16
N VAL A 239 6.18 -7.87 -1.16
CA VAL A 239 5.87 -9.15 -1.78
C VAL A 239 4.79 -8.91 -2.82
N ALA A 240 5.08 -9.25 -4.07
CA ALA A 240 4.08 -9.35 -5.12
C ALA A 240 3.90 -10.82 -5.49
N MET A 241 2.65 -11.29 -5.52
CA MET A 241 2.31 -12.65 -5.92
C MET A 241 1.41 -12.68 -7.14
N ASP A 242 1.58 -13.74 -7.92
CA ASP A 242 0.92 -14.02 -9.18
C ASP A 242 0.47 -15.48 -9.22
N ASP A 243 -0.75 -15.76 -9.69
CA ASP A 243 -1.29 -17.12 -9.82
C ASP A 243 -1.23 -17.69 -11.26
N GLY A 244 -0.62 -16.95 -12.20
CA GLY A 244 -0.55 -17.30 -13.62
C GLY A 244 -1.89 -17.26 -14.36
N GLN A 245 -2.99 -16.90 -13.69
CA GLN A 245 -4.36 -16.81 -14.24
C GLN A 245 -4.92 -15.38 -14.17
N GLY A 246 -4.06 -14.39 -13.91
CA GLY A 246 -4.41 -12.97 -13.83
C GLY A 246 -4.77 -12.49 -12.41
N GLY A 247 -4.66 -13.34 -11.40
CA GLY A 247 -4.76 -12.97 -10.00
C GLY A 247 -3.43 -12.40 -9.50
N HIS A 248 -3.45 -11.18 -8.96
CA HIS A 248 -2.28 -10.56 -8.36
C HIS A 248 -2.60 -10.05 -6.94
N VAL A 249 -1.65 -10.24 -6.02
CA VAL A 249 -1.73 -9.70 -4.66
C VAL A 249 -0.39 -9.07 -4.32
N SER A 250 -0.41 -7.83 -3.84
CA SER A 250 0.75 -7.17 -3.23
C SER A 250 0.56 -7.12 -1.72
N ARG A 251 1.67 -7.21 -0.98
CA ARG A 251 1.76 -6.93 0.45
C ARG A 251 3.07 -6.21 0.73
N ARG A 252 3.05 -5.33 1.73
CA ARG A 252 4.22 -4.56 2.15
C ARG A 252 4.31 -4.53 3.66
N ALA A 253 5.50 -4.75 4.20
CA ALA A 253 5.80 -4.61 5.62
C ALA A 253 7.03 -3.73 5.81
N THR A 254 6.96 -2.78 6.74
CA THR A 254 8.13 -2.04 7.22
C THR A 254 8.55 -2.64 8.54
N VAL A 255 9.81 -3.03 8.64
CA VAL A 255 10.35 -3.81 9.74
C VAL A 255 11.57 -3.09 10.31
N LEU A 256 11.60 -2.90 11.62
CA LEU A 256 12.79 -2.46 12.34
C LEU A 256 13.58 -3.68 12.78
N LEU A 257 14.84 -3.76 12.34
CA LEU A 257 15.79 -4.77 12.79
C LEU A 257 16.75 -4.16 13.80
N SER A 258 16.72 -4.62 15.03
CA SER A 258 17.66 -4.20 16.07
C SER A 258 18.84 -5.17 16.10
N PRO A 259 20.08 -4.73 15.82
CA PRO A 259 21.25 -5.60 15.90
C PRO A 259 21.57 -5.90 17.36
N GLY A 260 21.49 -7.19 17.71
CA GLY A 260 22.05 -7.74 18.94
C GLY A 260 21.33 -7.32 20.22
N ALA A 261 20.26 -8.04 20.55
CA ALA A 261 19.89 -8.33 21.94
C ALA A 261 21.16 -8.58 22.78
N ARG A 262 21.35 -7.81 23.85
CA ARG A 262 22.38 -8.13 24.86
C ARG A 262 22.15 -9.58 25.32
N ALA A 263 23.21 -10.30 25.70
CA ALA A 263 23.06 -11.64 26.24
C ALA A 263 22.03 -11.64 27.40
N GLY A 264 20.85 -12.24 27.17
CA GLY A 264 19.72 -12.24 28.09
C GLY A 264 18.42 -11.58 27.60
N GLU A 265 18.43 -10.91 26.45
CA GLU A 265 17.23 -10.24 25.90
C GLU A 265 16.52 -11.14 24.85
N ASP A 266 15.18 -11.16 24.92
CA ASP A 266 14.30 -12.05 24.15
C ASP A 266 14.57 -11.93 22.63
N PRO A 267 14.83 -13.03 21.90
CA PRO A 267 14.96 -13.01 20.44
C PRO A 267 13.76 -12.36 19.72
N ALA A 268 12.57 -12.34 20.34
CA ALA A 268 11.38 -11.65 19.82
C ALA A 268 11.55 -10.11 19.74
N GLY A 269 12.49 -9.52 20.47
CA GLY A 269 12.77 -8.08 20.45
C GLY A 269 13.61 -7.59 19.25
N ARG A 270 14.13 -8.51 18.42
CA ARG A 270 15.01 -8.17 17.29
C ARG A 270 14.28 -7.65 16.06
N VAL A 271 13.00 -7.97 15.93
CA VAL A 271 12.16 -7.65 14.77
C VAL A 271 10.90 -6.97 15.26
N ARG A 272 10.69 -5.73 14.85
CA ARG A 272 9.43 -5.02 15.13
C ARG A 272 8.79 -4.59 13.82
N ILE A 273 7.57 -5.07 13.55
CA ILE A 273 6.77 -4.58 12.44
C ILE A 273 6.29 -3.17 12.80
N LEU A 274 6.69 -2.18 12.00
CA LEU A 274 6.28 -0.78 12.15
C LEU A 274 5.01 -0.48 11.36
N ALA A 275 4.83 -1.12 10.22
CA ALA A 275 3.66 -0.97 9.37
C ALA A 275 3.44 -2.24 8.54
N LEU A 276 2.17 -2.59 8.30
CA LEU A 276 1.75 -3.67 7.40
C LEU A 276 0.66 -3.12 6.48
N GLY A 277 0.81 -3.34 5.18
CA GLY A 277 -0.11 -2.85 4.14
C GLY A 277 -0.31 -3.87 3.02
N ALA A 278 -1.21 -3.51 2.11
CA ALA A 278 -1.46 -4.21 0.84
C ALA A 278 -0.78 -3.45 -0.31
#